data_AF-A0A9K3PR51-F1
#
_entry.id   AF-A0A9K3PR51-F1
#
_cell.length_a   1.000
_cell.length_b   1.000
_cell.length_c   1.000
_cell.angle_alpha   90.00
_cell.angle_beta   90.00
_cell.angle_gamma   90.00
#
_symmetry.space_group_name_H-M   'P 1'
#
loop_
_entity.id
_entity.type
_entity.pdbx_description
1 polymer ?
#
loop_
_entity_poly.entity_id
_entity_poly.type
_entity_poly.pdbx_seq_one_letter_code
_entity_poly.pdbx_strand_id
1 'polypeptide(L)'
;MTNIHIHITSKQLILAMGCVMVIARMLHLSSTSPSLRTLSKESTTSNSAKISVSSDVENRSTLKTLGEIKRSMTLPCNYVHDGFFIPHSNEITNQVYQTLMELPDDTVPVFIEVGGHDGITKSMSLKVSRCLQVNTMLIEASPTNYRVLEKARSYDITVNAALCEGNYAEMEESAENSGQSKLQGSSGKSSSRANTVRVPCTSIDTELDKLKATLPPQLKSKLKLVFLVLDVEGFEPVAIRGLNKYSPMKAYIEWTRVSDEDDNKMLKWAARHNLKGDFCGPLERDMCFNFHPTLFYEEFGDETDPSSRTGLLPWMKDVFYGARFENPAHTATTSKASKSYMFYGE
;
A
#
# COMPACT_ATOMS: atom_id res chain seq x y z
N MET A 1 -40.06 -40.12 8.83
CA MET A 1 -38.85 -40.00 7.99
C MET A 1 -38.98 -38.71 7.20
N THR A 2 -38.31 -37.65 7.65
CA THR A 2 -38.38 -36.31 7.06
C THR A 2 -37.14 -36.11 6.19
N ASN A 3 -37.34 -36.07 4.87
CA ASN A 3 -36.28 -35.75 3.92
C ASN A 3 -36.00 -34.24 3.95
N ILE A 4 -34.80 -33.86 4.40
CA ILE A 4 -34.31 -32.49 4.32
C ILE A 4 -33.59 -32.34 2.98
N HIS A 5 -34.20 -31.64 2.03
CA HIS A 5 -33.53 -31.20 0.81
C HIS A 5 -32.73 -29.93 1.12
N ILE A 6 -31.40 -30.06 1.13
CA ILE A 6 -30.49 -28.90 1.24
C ILE A 6 -30.22 -28.40 -0.17
N HIS A 7 -30.71 -27.21 -0.48
CA HIS A 7 -30.47 -26.52 -1.74
C HIS A 7 -29.16 -25.72 -1.63
N ILE A 8 -28.05 -26.28 -2.12
CA ILE A 8 -26.77 -25.57 -2.19
C ILE A 8 -26.75 -24.76 -3.48
N THR A 9 -26.58 -23.45 -3.38
CA THR A 9 -26.44 -22.56 -4.54
C THR A 9 -24.99 -22.52 -5.02
N SER A 10 -24.79 -22.32 -6.33
CA SER A 10 -23.48 -22.31 -6.99
C SER A 10 -22.47 -21.31 -6.42
N LYS A 11 -22.92 -20.26 -5.70
CA LYS A 11 -22.04 -19.32 -4.99
C LYS A 11 -21.38 -19.92 -3.74
N GLN A 12 -22.05 -20.85 -3.04
CA GLN A 12 -21.47 -21.50 -1.86
C GLN A 12 -20.42 -22.55 -2.23
N LEU A 13 -20.50 -23.12 -3.43
CA LEU A 13 -19.52 -24.10 -3.92
C LEU A 13 -18.15 -23.47 -4.22
N ILE A 14 -18.12 -22.22 -4.68
CA ILE A 14 -16.88 -21.48 -4.99
C ILE A 14 -16.13 -21.11 -3.70
N LEU A 15 -16.85 -20.72 -2.65
CA LEU A 15 -16.26 -20.47 -1.33
C LEU A 15 -15.69 -21.74 -0.68
N ALA A 16 -16.36 -22.88 -0.86
CA ALA A 16 -15.89 -24.15 -0.30
C ALA A 16 -14.61 -24.66 -1.00
N MET A 17 -14.49 -24.49 -2.32
CA MET A 17 -13.30 -24.93 -3.07
C MET A 17 -12.05 -24.08 -2.79
N GLY A 18 -12.21 -22.77 -2.55
CA GLY A 18 -11.09 -21.90 -2.16
C GLY A 18 -10.47 -22.27 -0.81
N CYS A 19 -11.29 -22.68 0.15
CA CYS A 19 -10.85 -23.11 1.48
C CYS A 19 -10.01 -24.41 1.46
N VAL A 20 -10.34 -25.35 0.58
CA VAL A 20 -9.64 -26.66 0.49
C VAL A 20 -8.23 -26.51 -0.09
N MET A 21 -7.99 -25.57 -1.00
CA MET A 21 -6.67 -25.36 -1.59
C MET A 21 -5.64 -24.75 -0.63
N VAL A 22 -6.06 -23.95 0.35
CA VAL A 22 -5.15 -23.34 1.33
C VAL A 22 -4.68 -24.37 2.37
N ILE A 23 -5.56 -25.28 2.80
CA ILE A 23 -5.23 -26.33 3.78
C ILE A 23 -4.28 -27.39 3.18
N ALA A 24 -4.45 -27.75 1.90
CA ALA A 24 -3.59 -28.74 1.25
C ALA A 24 -2.12 -28.29 1.11
N ARG A 25 -1.87 -26.97 1.04
CA ARG A 25 -0.52 -26.41 0.89
C ARG A 25 0.24 -26.30 2.22
N MET A 26 -0.48 -26.16 3.34
CA MET A 26 0.13 -26.11 4.69
C MET A 26 0.57 -27.49 5.21
N LEU A 27 -0.05 -28.58 4.74
CA LEU A 27 0.29 -29.94 5.19
C LEU A 27 1.54 -30.55 4.53
N HIS A 28 2.21 -29.84 3.61
CA HIS A 28 3.40 -30.35 2.90
C HIS A 28 4.74 -29.70 3.32
N LEU A 29 4.73 -28.83 4.34
CA LEU A 29 5.94 -28.22 4.89
C LEU A 29 6.18 -28.73 6.32
N SER A 30 6.60 -30.00 6.43
CA SER A 30 7.17 -30.51 7.68
C SER A 30 8.39 -31.40 7.43
N SER A 31 9.42 -31.15 8.22
CA SER A 31 10.70 -31.87 8.35
C SER A 31 11.77 -31.61 7.29
N THR A 32 12.66 -30.64 7.57
CA THR A 32 14.11 -30.88 7.57
C THR A 32 14.77 -29.83 8.48
N SER A 33 15.39 -30.30 9.57
CA SER A 33 16.22 -29.48 10.44
C SER A 33 17.66 -29.47 9.90
N PRO A 34 18.36 -28.32 9.79
CA PRO A 34 19.77 -28.33 9.45
C PRO A 34 20.64 -28.63 10.68
N SER A 35 21.48 -29.66 10.53
CA SER A 35 22.57 -30.02 11.43
C SER A 35 23.61 -28.89 11.52
N LEU A 36 23.92 -28.44 12.73
CA LEU A 36 25.07 -27.58 13.01
C LEU A 36 26.37 -28.33 12.63
N ARG A 37 27.17 -27.73 11.73
CA ARG A 37 28.58 -28.10 11.52
C ARG A 37 29.49 -27.02 12.08
N THR A 38 30.42 -27.47 12.92
CA THR A 38 31.55 -26.75 13.48
C THR A 38 32.53 -26.28 12.40
N LEU A 39 32.93 -25.00 12.48
CA LEU A 39 33.96 -24.36 11.66
C LEU A 39 35.37 -24.67 12.19
N SER A 40 36.18 -25.37 11.40
CA SER A 40 37.63 -25.44 11.55
C SER A 40 38.32 -24.36 10.69
N LYS A 41 39.37 -23.76 11.26
CA LYS A 41 40.24 -22.75 10.64
C LYS A 41 41.18 -23.40 9.62
N GLU A 42 41.11 -23.00 8.37
CA GLU A 42 42.19 -23.17 7.36
C GLU A 42 42.16 -21.92 6.45
N SER A 43 43.21 -21.11 6.46
CA SER A 43 44.43 -21.22 5.63
C SER A 43 44.25 -20.56 4.26
N THR A 44 44.75 -19.33 4.20
CA THR A 44 44.77 -18.37 3.10
C THR A 44 45.49 -18.92 1.87
N THR A 45 44.78 -19.09 0.76
CA THR A 45 45.38 -19.16 -0.58
C THR A 45 44.63 -18.22 -1.53
N SER A 46 45.37 -17.26 -2.07
CA SER A 46 44.87 -16.23 -2.98
C SER A 46 44.63 -16.82 -4.37
N ASN A 47 43.40 -17.21 -4.64
CA ASN A 47 42.92 -17.40 -6.01
C ASN A 47 42.08 -16.20 -6.41
N SER A 48 42.57 -15.48 -7.43
CA SER A 48 41.85 -14.42 -8.14
C SER A 48 40.64 -15.03 -8.84
N ALA A 49 39.55 -15.17 -8.10
CA ALA A 49 38.25 -15.52 -8.66
C ALA A 49 37.73 -14.29 -9.41
N LYS A 50 37.61 -14.40 -10.74
CA LYS A 50 36.73 -13.55 -11.52
C LYS A 50 35.31 -13.72 -10.96
N ILE A 51 34.92 -12.79 -10.09
CA ILE A 51 33.52 -12.61 -9.69
C ILE A 51 32.80 -12.17 -10.95
N SER A 52 32.14 -13.11 -11.62
CA SER A 52 31.11 -12.80 -12.60
C SER A 52 29.96 -12.18 -11.82
N VAL A 53 29.98 -10.86 -11.68
CA VAL A 53 28.82 -10.07 -11.25
C VAL A 53 27.72 -10.43 -12.24
N SER A 54 26.69 -11.16 -11.80
CA SER A 54 25.59 -11.50 -12.69
C SER A 54 24.96 -10.20 -13.17
N SER A 55 24.77 -10.10 -14.48
CA SER A 55 24.20 -8.97 -15.19
C SER A 55 22.69 -8.81 -14.94
N ASP A 56 22.18 -9.23 -13.77
CA ASP A 56 20.75 -9.21 -13.43
C ASP A 56 20.26 -7.83 -12.99
N VAL A 57 21.11 -6.79 -13.09
CA VAL A 57 20.79 -5.40 -12.69
C VAL A 57 20.12 -4.61 -13.82
N GLU A 58 19.72 -5.25 -14.92
CA GLU A 58 18.98 -4.58 -16.02
C GLU A 58 17.46 -4.73 -15.98
N ASN A 59 16.88 -5.43 -15.01
CA ASN A 59 15.42 -5.59 -14.95
C ASN A 59 14.76 -4.44 -14.20
N ARG A 60 14.81 -3.23 -14.79
CA ARG A 60 13.86 -2.16 -14.44
C ARG A 60 12.45 -2.74 -14.54
N SER A 61 11.75 -2.77 -13.41
CA SER A 61 10.53 -3.52 -13.15
C SER A 61 9.56 -3.55 -14.34
N THR A 62 9.53 -4.67 -15.05
CA THR A 62 8.40 -4.95 -15.93
C THR A 62 7.16 -5.10 -15.05
N LEU A 63 6.11 -4.36 -15.36
CA LEU A 63 4.83 -4.45 -14.66
C LEU A 63 4.33 -5.90 -14.77
N LYS A 64 4.01 -6.50 -13.63
CA LYS A 64 3.54 -7.89 -13.53
C LYS A 64 2.04 -7.99 -13.78
N THR A 65 1.64 -9.03 -14.50
CA THR A 65 0.26 -9.50 -14.53
C THR A 65 -0.13 -10.10 -13.18
N LEU A 66 -1.43 -10.18 -12.91
CA LEU A 66 -1.95 -10.78 -11.69
C LEU A 66 -1.54 -12.25 -11.56
N GLY A 67 -1.49 -13.01 -12.66
CA GLY A 67 -1.01 -14.39 -12.65
C GLY A 67 0.44 -14.51 -12.20
N GLU A 68 1.31 -13.56 -12.58
CA GLU A 68 2.70 -13.50 -12.11
C GLU A 68 2.77 -13.12 -10.63
N ILE A 69 2.01 -12.10 -10.23
CA ILE A 69 1.89 -11.65 -8.84
C ILE A 69 1.45 -12.83 -7.95
N LYS A 70 0.36 -13.53 -8.27
CA LYS A 70 -0.14 -14.70 -7.52
C LYS A 70 0.91 -15.80 -7.35
N ARG A 71 1.80 -15.99 -8.33
CA ARG A 71 2.90 -16.97 -8.24
C ARG A 71 4.04 -16.52 -7.33
N SER A 72 4.24 -15.21 -7.17
CA SER A 72 5.32 -14.63 -6.37
C SER A 72 4.86 -14.06 -5.01
N MET A 73 3.56 -13.99 -4.74
CA MET A 73 2.99 -13.63 -3.45
C MET A 73 3.59 -14.47 -2.32
N THR A 74 3.97 -13.82 -1.22
CA THR A 74 4.53 -14.49 -0.04
C THR A 74 3.49 -14.48 1.07
N LEU A 75 2.78 -15.59 1.26
CA LEU A 75 1.75 -15.75 2.30
C LEU A 75 2.06 -16.99 3.17
N PRO A 76 1.86 -16.93 4.50
CA PRO A 76 1.47 -15.74 5.28
C PRO A 76 2.57 -14.67 5.27
N CYS A 77 2.17 -13.41 5.26
CA CYS A 77 3.10 -12.29 5.27
C CYS A 77 3.16 -11.64 6.65
N ASN A 78 4.17 -12.03 7.41
CA ASN A 78 4.45 -11.49 8.74
C ASN A 78 5.31 -10.22 8.70
N TYR A 79 5.20 -9.42 7.64
CA TYR A 79 5.96 -8.17 7.55
C TYR A 79 5.47 -7.20 8.63
N VAL A 80 6.39 -6.84 9.53
CA VAL A 80 6.18 -5.85 10.59
C VAL A 80 6.93 -4.60 10.21
N HIS A 81 6.21 -3.50 10.19
CA HIS A 81 6.66 -2.20 9.76
C HIS A 81 7.46 -1.53 10.88
N ASP A 82 8.80 -1.48 10.85
CA ASP A 82 9.61 -0.64 11.76
C ASP A 82 9.31 -0.75 13.29
N GLY A 83 8.71 -1.86 13.72
CA GLY A 83 8.21 -2.01 15.10
C GLY A 83 6.90 -1.29 15.41
N PHE A 84 6.32 -0.57 14.44
CA PHE A 84 4.99 0.02 14.50
C PHE A 84 3.97 -0.91 13.85
N PHE A 85 2.93 -1.26 14.61
CA PHE A 85 1.72 -1.78 14.02
C PHE A 85 0.96 -0.61 13.39
N ILE A 86 0.75 -0.65 12.08
CA ILE A 86 -0.13 0.29 11.39
C ILE A 86 -1.40 -0.48 11.06
N PRO A 87 -2.46 -0.39 11.88
CA PRO A 87 -3.70 -1.15 11.66
C PRO A 87 -4.25 -0.95 10.25
N HIS A 88 -4.23 0.30 9.78
CA HIS A 88 -4.69 0.67 8.45
C HIS A 88 -3.93 -0.03 7.31
N SER A 89 -2.62 -0.27 7.45
CA SER A 89 -1.84 -0.97 6.42
C SER A 89 -2.23 -2.45 6.31
N ASN A 90 -2.57 -3.10 7.43
CA ASN A 90 -3.07 -4.48 7.40
C ASN A 90 -4.45 -4.55 6.73
N GLU A 91 -5.35 -3.63 7.06
CA GLU A 91 -6.66 -3.58 6.44
C GLU A 91 -6.55 -3.28 4.94
N ILE A 92 -5.74 -2.30 4.53
CA ILE A 92 -5.49 -2.01 3.12
C ILE A 92 -4.91 -3.24 2.41
N THR A 93 -3.97 -3.95 3.03
CA THR A 93 -3.42 -5.19 2.47
C THR A 93 -4.50 -6.25 2.26
N ASN A 94 -5.39 -6.40 3.24
CA ASN A 94 -6.53 -7.30 3.16
C ASN A 94 -7.47 -6.93 2.00
N GLN A 95 -7.88 -5.65 1.93
CA GLN A 95 -8.76 -5.15 0.87
C GLN A 95 -8.15 -5.34 -0.52
N VAL A 96 -6.85 -5.09 -0.67
CA VAL A 96 -6.13 -5.33 -1.92
C VAL A 96 -6.14 -6.82 -2.24
N TYR A 97 -5.76 -7.69 -1.29
CA TYR A 97 -5.76 -9.14 -1.51
C TYR A 97 -7.11 -9.66 -2.01
N GLN A 98 -8.21 -9.26 -1.36
CA GLN A 98 -9.56 -9.64 -1.77
C GLN A 98 -9.86 -9.18 -3.20
N THR A 99 -9.54 -7.92 -3.53
CA THR A 99 -9.70 -7.37 -4.89
C THR A 99 -8.92 -8.16 -5.92
N LEU A 100 -7.67 -8.52 -5.63
CA LEU A 100 -6.83 -9.29 -6.53
C LEU A 100 -7.39 -10.70 -6.79
N MET A 101 -8.11 -11.30 -5.83
CA MET A 101 -8.67 -12.65 -6.04
C MET A 101 -9.91 -12.64 -6.95
N GLU A 102 -10.56 -11.49 -7.13
CA GLU A 102 -11.74 -11.34 -8.01
C GLU A 102 -11.35 -11.01 -9.46
N LEU A 103 -10.09 -10.67 -9.72
CA LEU A 103 -9.62 -10.21 -11.01
C LEU A 103 -9.11 -11.36 -11.91
N PRO A 104 -9.25 -11.23 -13.25
CA PRO A 104 -8.64 -12.15 -14.21
C PRO A 104 -7.10 -12.14 -14.16
N ASP A 105 -6.47 -13.29 -14.34
CA ASP A 105 -5.01 -13.45 -14.22
C ASP A 105 -4.19 -12.61 -15.22
N ASP A 106 -4.78 -12.24 -16.37
CA ASP A 106 -4.13 -11.38 -17.38
C ASP A 106 -4.24 -9.88 -17.07
N THR A 107 -4.89 -9.50 -15.96
CA THR A 107 -4.96 -8.12 -15.46
C THR A 107 -3.58 -7.65 -15.03
N VAL A 108 -3.26 -6.37 -15.25
CA VAL A 108 -2.08 -5.71 -14.68
C VAL A 108 -2.55 -4.78 -13.55
N PRO A 109 -2.59 -5.26 -12.30
CA PRO A 109 -3.10 -4.47 -11.18
C PRO A 109 -2.06 -3.44 -10.74
N VAL A 110 -2.51 -2.21 -10.50
CA VAL A 110 -1.69 -1.10 -10.01
C VAL A 110 -2.27 -0.57 -8.70
N PHE A 111 -1.43 -0.45 -7.69
CA PHE A 111 -1.68 0.25 -6.44
C PHE A 111 -1.02 1.63 -6.52
N ILE A 112 -1.72 2.70 -6.13
CA ILE A 112 -1.13 4.04 -6.04
C ILE A 112 -1.24 4.56 -4.61
N GLU A 113 -0.12 5.05 -4.08
CA GLU A 113 -0.06 5.86 -2.86
C GLU A 113 0.43 7.26 -3.24
N VAL A 114 -0.30 8.28 -2.84
CA VAL A 114 0.08 9.69 -3.00
C VAL A 114 0.36 10.25 -1.62
N GLY A 115 1.50 10.93 -1.49
CA GLY A 115 2.11 11.32 -0.22
C GLY A 115 2.86 10.17 0.44
N GLY A 116 3.65 9.44 -0.35
CA GLY A 116 4.41 8.29 0.14
C GLY A 116 5.49 8.62 1.19
N HIS A 117 5.78 9.91 1.42
CA HIS A 117 6.76 10.39 2.39
C HIS A 117 8.14 9.77 2.18
N ASP A 118 8.72 9.09 3.18
CA ASP A 118 9.99 8.37 3.07
C ASP A 118 9.84 6.95 2.48
N GLY A 119 8.62 6.57 2.09
CA GLY A 119 8.25 5.26 1.55
C GLY A 119 8.19 4.15 2.60
N ILE A 120 8.52 4.46 3.85
CA ILE A 120 8.52 3.55 4.98
C ILE A 120 7.54 4.10 6.00
N THR A 121 7.93 5.06 6.83
CA THR A 121 7.12 5.64 7.91
C THR A 121 5.67 5.92 7.48
N LYS A 122 4.72 5.23 8.14
CA LYS A 122 3.27 5.32 7.87
C LYS A 122 2.82 4.89 6.47
N SER A 123 3.69 4.29 5.64
CA SER A 123 3.31 3.84 4.31
C SER A 123 2.22 2.78 4.38
N MET A 124 1.11 3.08 3.70
CA MET A 124 -0.02 2.16 3.58
C MET A 124 0.26 1.08 2.55
N SER A 125 1.05 1.40 1.51
CA SER A 125 1.40 0.46 0.45
C SER A 125 2.52 -0.52 0.81
N LEU A 126 3.40 -0.21 1.77
CA LEU A 126 4.63 -1.00 1.98
C LEU A 126 4.36 -2.49 2.14
N LYS A 127 3.36 -2.81 2.94
CA LYS A 127 2.95 -4.20 3.16
C LYS A 127 2.36 -4.83 1.91
N VAL A 128 1.53 -4.11 1.16
CA VAL A 128 1.01 -4.56 -0.15
C VAL A 128 2.14 -4.88 -1.12
N SER A 129 3.12 -3.98 -1.27
CA SER A 129 4.25 -4.17 -2.19
C SER A 129 5.15 -5.33 -1.77
N ARG A 130 5.40 -5.51 -0.46
CA ARG A 130 6.27 -6.58 0.04
C ARG A 130 5.60 -7.95 0.06
N CYS A 131 4.35 -8.02 0.54
CA CYS A 131 3.63 -9.27 0.74
C CYS A 131 2.98 -9.76 -0.55
N LEU A 132 2.29 -8.85 -1.23
CA LEU A 132 1.48 -9.18 -2.40
C LEU A 132 2.26 -8.97 -3.70
N GLN A 133 3.34 -8.19 -3.68
CA GLN A 133 4.14 -7.85 -4.87
C GLN A 133 3.31 -7.20 -6.00
N VAL A 134 2.31 -6.42 -5.60
CA VAL A 134 1.50 -5.62 -6.54
C VAL A 134 2.35 -4.51 -7.14
N ASN A 135 2.13 -4.19 -8.43
CA ASN A 135 2.78 -3.05 -9.06
C ASN A 135 2.38 -1.77 -8.33
N THR A 136 3.31 -1.17 -7.61
CA THR A 136 3.02 -0.03 -6.75
C THR A 136 3.66 1.22 -7.34
N MET A 137 2.88 2.29 -7.41
CA MET A 137 3.38 3.63 -7.72
C MET A 137 3.24 4.51 -6.47
N LEU A 138 4.32 5.19 -6.13
CA LEU A 138 4.39 6.15 -5.04
C LEU A 138 4.63 7.55 -5.62
N ILE A 139 3.75 8.49 -5.31
CA ILE A 139 3.87 9.89 -5.75
C ILE A 139 4.19 10.74 -4.53
N GLU A 140 5.31 11.47 -4.58
CA GLU A 140 5.79 12.32 -3.48
C GLU A 140 6.19 13.70 -4.02
N ALA A 141 5.61 14.75 -3.44
CA ALA A 141 5.86 16.12 -3.89
C ALA A 141 7.20 16.65 -3.38
N SER A 142 7.53 16.42 -2.10
CA SER A 142 8.75 16.93 -1.48
C SER A 142 10.00 16.28 -2.11
N PRO A 143 10.89 17.05 -2.76
CA PRO A 143 12.10 16.48 -3.39
C PRO A 143 13.00 15.76 -2.38
N THR A 144 13.11 16.27 -1.15
CA THR A 144 13.88 15.62 -0.08
C THR A 144 13.27 14.27 0.31
N ASN A 145 11.96 14.20 0.55
CA ASN A 145 11.28 12.94 0.88
C ASN A 145 11.37 11.95 -0.29
N TYR A 146 11.14 12.42 -1.52
CA TYR A 146 11.23 11.61 -2.72
C TYR A 146 12.59 10.90 -2.85
N ARG A 147 13.71 11.57 -2.58
CA ARG A 147 15.04 10.95 -2.65
C ARG A 147 15.20 9.81 -1.64
N VAL A 148 14.62 9.95 -0.44
CA VAL A 148 14.63 8.89 0.56
C VAL A 148 13.74 7.73 0.11
N LEU A 149 12.53 8.05 -0.35
CA LEU A 149 11.54 7.09 -0.88
C LEU A 149 12.08 6.31 -2.07
N GLU A 150 12.72 6.95 -3.04
CA GLU A 150 13.31 6.32 -4.23
C GLU A 150 14.39 5.29 -3.83
N LYS A 151 15.19 5.60 -2.80
CA LYS A 151 16.19 4.66 -2.27
C LYS A 151 15.52 3.52 -1.50
N ALA A 152 14.59 3.84 -0.59
CA ALA A 152 13.94 2.87 0.29
C ALA A 152 12.99 1.91 -0.44
N ARG A 153 12.39 2.39 -1.53
CA ARG A 153 11.39 1.71 -2.36
C ARG A 153 11.85 1.57 -3.80
N SER A 154 13.15 1.27 -4.01
CA SER A 154 13.76 1.11 -5.33
C SER A 154 13.17 -0.02 -6.20
N TYR A 155 12.34 -0.88 -5.62
CA TYR A 155 11.59 -1.93 -6.31
C TYR A 155 10.17 -1.50 -6.74
N ASP A 156 9.72 -0.32 -6.31
CA ASP A 156 8.46 0.28 -6.71
C ASP A 156 8.69 1.43 -7.70
N ILE A 157 7.63 1.87 -8.36
CA ILE A 157 7.69 3.04 -9.25
C ILE A 157 7.53 4.29 -8.39
N THR A 158 8.45 5.22 -8.48
CA THR A 158 8.44 6.46 -7.70
C THR A 158 8.33 7.66 -8.62
N VAL A 159 7.52 8.66 -8.24
CA VAL A 159 7.32 9.90 -9.01
C VAL A 159 7.50 11.11 -8.11
N ASN A 160 8.44 12.01 -8.45
CA ASN A 160 8.56 13.30 -7.77
C ASN A 160 7.65 14.34 -8.44
N ALA A 161 6.43 14.49 -7.94
CA ALA A 161 5.49 15.45 -8.48
C ALA A 161 4.41 15.82 -7.46
N ALA A 162 3.85 17.01 -7.61
CA ALA A 162 2.63 17.42 -6.92
C ALA A 162 1.41 17.13 -7.79
N LEU A 163 0.28 16.76 -7.18
CA LEU A 163 -0.99 16.63 -7.89
C LEU A 163 -1.68 17.99 -7.98
N CYS A 164 -1.45 18.70 -9.09
CA CYS A 164 -1.91 20.07 -9.29
C CYS A 164 -2.15 20.40 -10.76
N GLU A 165 -2.84 21.51 -10.98
CA GLU A 165 -3.01 22.11 -12.31
C GLU A 165 -1.80 23.02 -12.62
N GLY A 166 -1.37 23.06 -13.88
CA GLY A 166 -0.24 23.88 -14.33
C GLY A 166 1.06 23.10 -14.52
N ASN A 167 2.18 23.81 -14.55
CA ASN A 167 3.50 23.21 -14.82
C ASN A 167 4.27 22.85 -13.54
N TYR A 168 4.10 23.64 -12.48
CA TYR A 168 4.78 23.45 -11.20
C TYR A 168 3.94 24.01 -10.04
N ALA A 169 4.12 23.44 -8.86
CA ALA A 169 3.69 23.99 -7.59
C ALA A 169 4.90 24.54 -6.82
N GLU A 170 4.69 25.62 -6.09
CA GLU A 170 5.66 26.15 -5.13
C GLU A 170 5.29 25.61 -3.74
N MET A 171 6.24 24.98 -3.06
CA MET A 171 6.05 24.46 -1.71
C MET A 171 7.24 24.82 -0.82
N GLU A 172 6.98 24.95 0.47
CA GLU A 172 8.03 25.16 1.46
C GLU A 172 8.70 23.83 1.81
N GLU A 173 10.00 23.71 1.54
CA GLU A 173 10.77 22.54 1.92
C GLU A 173 11.30 22.72 3.34
N SER A 174 10.87 21.84 4.24
CA SER A 174 11.40 21.76 5.60
C SER A 174 11.73 20.30 5.90
N ALA A 175 12.96 20.08 6.36
CA ALA A 175 13.42 18.77 6.83
C ALA A 175 12.65 18.28 8.07
N GLU A 176 11.96 19.19 8.76
CA GLU A 176 11.17 18.92 9.96
C GLU A 176 9.67 18.67 9.63
N ASN A 177 9.23 18.96 8.40
CA ASN A 177 7.82 18.88 8.00
C ASN A 177 7.44 17.50 7.42
N SER A 178 7.91 16.41 8.03
CA SER A 178 7.46 15.04 7.76
C SER A 178 5.99 14.77 8.15
N GLY A 179 5.10 15.74 7.97
CA GLY A 179 3.70 15.68 8.39
C GLY A 179 2.96 17.03 8.52
N GLN A 180 3.57 18.16 8.14
CA GLN A 180 2.92 19.49 8.16
C GLN A 180 3.50 20.42 7.08
N SER A 181 3.30 20.11 5.80
CA SER A 181 3.68 21.06 4.74
C SER A 181 2.54 22.05 4.48
N LYS A 182 2.57 23.21 5.14
CA LYS A 182 1.58 24.27 4.87
C LYS A 182 1.84 24.89 3.49
N LEU A 183 0.88 24.75 2.57
CA LEU A 183 0.83 25.58 1.37
C LEU A 183 0.66 27.04 1.81
N GLN A 184 1.62 27.91 1.50
CA GLN A 184 1.47 29.35 1.77
C GLN A 184 0.34 29.91 0.92
N GLY A 185 -0.82 30.12 1.54
CA GLY A 185 -1.85 30.99 0.99
C GLY A 185 -1.29 32.40 0.81
N SER A 186 -1.71 33.09 -0.25
CA SER A 186 -1.16 34.36 -0.75
C SER A 186 -1.26 35.58 0.21
N SER A 187 -1.45 35.38 1.51
CA SER A 187 -1.54 36.43 2.53
C SER A 187 -0.16 36.89 3.03
N GLY A 188 0.60 37.53 2.14
CA GLY A 188 1.35 38.78 2.35
C GLY A 188 2.15 39.11 3.63
N LYS A 189 2.50 38.17 4.52
CA LYS A 189 3.41 38.46 5.63
C LYS A 189 4.62 37.53 5.62
N SER A 190 5.60 37.98 4.85
CA SER A 190 6.95 37.43 4.74
C SER A 190 7.66 37.52 6.10
N SER A 191 7.63 36.45 6.87
CA SER A 191 8.52 36.26 8.02
C SER A 191 9.38 35.02 7.77
N SER A 192 10.68 35.27 7.51
CA SER A 192 11.75 34.33 7.19
C SER A 192 11.72 33.73 5.77
N ARG A 193 12.89 33.70 5.11
CA ARG A 193 13.12 33.10 3.80
C ARG A 193 12.95 31.58 3.91
N ALA A 194 11.71 31.12 3.94
CA ALA A 194 11.37 29.74 3.70
C ALA A 194 12.03 29.30 2.38
N ASN A 195 12.72 28.15 2.40
CA ASN A 195 13.27 27.55 1.19
C ASN A 195 12.11 27.05 0.34
N THR A 196 11.53 27.93 -0.48
CA THR A 196 10.51 27.55 -1.44
C THR A 196 11.15 26.77 -2.58
N VAL A 197 10.66 25.57 -2.83
CA VAL A 197 11.06 24.71 -3.95
C VAL A 197 9.94 24.62 -4.97
N ARG A 198 10.31 24.46 -6.24
CA ARG A 198 9.37 24.22 -7.34
C ARG A 198 9.35 22.74 -7.66
N VAL A 199 8.17 22.16 -7.63
CA VAL A 199 7.93 20.73 -7.92
C VAL A 199 7.02 20.64 -9.14
N PRO A 200 7.32 19.77 -10.12
CA PRO A 200 6.46 19.63 -11.29
C PRO A 200 5.05 19.18 -10.90
N CYS A 201 4.04 19.73 -11.57
CA CYS A 201 2.68 19.25 -11.44
C CYS A 201 2.47 18.01 -12.32
N THR A 202 1.66 17.07 -11.85
CA THR A 202 1.13 15.97 -12.65
C THR A 202 -0.30 15.62 -12.27
N SER A 203 -0.86 14.62 -12.95
CA SER A 203 -2.11 13.96 -12.60
C SER A 203 -1.92 12.45 -12.53
N ILE A 204 -2.76 11.78 -11.75
CA ILE A 204 -2.76 10.31 -11.66
C ILE A 204 -3.01 9.69 -13.04
N ASP A 205 -3.93 10.26 -13.86
CA ASP A 205 -4.18 9.77 -15.22
C ASP A 205 -2.92 9.85 -16.10
N THR A 206 -2.16 10.94 -15.99
CA THR A 206 -0.92 11.12 -16.76
C THR A 206 0.15 10.10 -16.37
N GLU A 207 0.37 9.86 -15.08
CA GLU A 207 1.35 8.87 -14.63
C GLU A 207 0.92 7.43 -14.99
N LEU A 208 -0.38 7.12 -14.88
CA LEU A 208 -0.93 5.84 -15.35
C LEU A 208 -0.81 5.66 -16.86
N ASP A 209 -0.96 6.72 -17.65
CA ASP A 209 -0.74 6.68 -19.10
C ASP A 209 0.72 6.43 -19.46
N LYS A 210 1.68 7.01 -18.72
CA LYS A 210 3.11 6.69 -18.86
C LYS A 210 3.38 5.22 -18.56
N LEU A 211 2.84 4.69 -17.45
CA LEU A 211 2.94 3.25 -17.14
C LEU A 211 2.30 2.37 -18.21
N LYS A 212 1.11 2.73 -18.68
CA LYS A 212 0.43 1.99 -19.74
C LYS A 212 1.23 2.00 -21.05
N ALA A 213 2.00 3.05 -21.32
CA ALA A 213 2.83 3.13 -22.51
C ALA A 213 4.00 2.12 -22.49
N THR A 214 4.50 1.74 -21.31
CA THR A 214 5.57 0.73 -21.17
C THR A 214 5.07 -0.70 -21.34
N LEU A 215 3.77 -0.94 -21.23
CA LEU A 215 3.18 -2.26 -21.41
C LEU A 215 3.19 -2.71 -22.88
N PRO A 216 3.35 -4.03 -23.14
CA PRO A 216 3.08 -4.62 -24.44
C PRO A 216 1.67 -4.27 -24.94
N PRO A 217 1.46 -4.09 -26.27
CA PRO A 217 0.16 -3.69 -26.82
C PRO A 217 -1.04 -4.48 -26.30
N GLN A 218 -0.89 -5.80 -26.14
CA GLN A 218 -1.91 -6.72 -25.65
C GLN A 218 -2.27 -6.53 -24.16
N LEU A 219 -1.40 -5.93 -23.36
CA LEU A 219 -1.62 -5.67 -21.93
C LEU A 219 -2.05 -4.22 -21.63
N LYS A 220 -1.96 -3.29 -22.60
CA LYS A 220 -2.32 -1.88 -22.37
C LYS A 220 -3.77 -1.69 -21.89
N SER A 221 -4.71 -2.50 -22.38
CA SER A 221 -6.11 -2.47 -21.95
C SER A 221 -6.38 -3.24 -20.65
N LYS A 222 -5.38 -4.00 -20.17
CA LYS A 222 -5.44 -4.84 -18.97
C LYS A 222 -4.95 -4.13 -17.71
N LEU A 223 -4.36 -2.94 -17.83
CA LEU A 223 -4.00 -2.12 -16.68
C LEU A 223 -5.25 -1.71 -15.91
N LYS A 224 -5.26 -1.97 -14.59
CA LYS A 224 -6.34 -1.63 -13.67
C LYS A 224 -5.79 -0.99 -12.41
N LEU A 225 -6.32 0.18 -12.07
CA LEU A 225 -6.09 0.81 -10.78
C LEU A 225 -6.92 0.07 -9.73
N VAL A 226 -6.29 -0.83 -8.97
CA VAL A 226 -7.00 -1.67 -7.99
C VAL A 226 -7.22 -0.95 -6.68
N PHE A 227 -6.31 -0.03 -6.33
CA PHE A 227 -6.38 0.68 -5.06
C PHE A 227 -5.70 2.04 -5.17
N LEU A 228 -6.30 3.05 -4.53
CA LEU A 228 -5.74 4.38 -4.37
C LEU A 228 -5.67 4.74 -2.89
N VAL A 229 -4.51 5.19 -2.43
CA VAL A 229 -4.35 5.88 -1.15
C VAL A 229 -4.01 7.34 -1.45
N LEU A 230 -4.78 8.25 -0.87
CA LEU A 230 -4.57 9.70 -1.00
C LEU A 230 -4.40 10.28 0.41
N ASP A 231 -3.15 10.55 0.77
CA ASP A 231 -2.72 11.16 2.04
C ASP A 231 -1.79 12.30 1.64
N VAL A 232 -2.34 13.46 1.28
CA VAL A 232 -1.55 14.59 0.80
C VAL A 232 -1.62 15.74 1.78
N GLU A 233 -0.46 16.30 2.11
CA GLU A 233 -0.34 17.53 2.90
C GLU A 233 -1.05 18.75 2.28
N GLY A 234 -1.41 18.64 0.99
CA GLY A 234 -2.08 19.67 0.22
C GLY A 234 -3.60 19.64 0.39
N PHE A 235 -4.31 19.61 -0.74
CA PHE A 235 -5.77 19.63 -0.75
C PHE A 235 -6.29 18.49 -1.64
N GLU A 236 -6.83 17.46 -1.00
CA GLU A 236 -7.28 16.20 -1.60
C GLU A 236 -8.30 16.41 -2.73
N PRO A 237 -9.28 17.34 -2.62
CA PRO A 237 -10.21 17.67 -3.70
C PRO A 237 -9.56 18.25 -4.95
N VAL A 238 -8.33 18.81 -4.85
CA VAL A 238 -7.53 19.21 -6.02
C VAL A 238 -6.76 18.02 -6.57
N ALA A 239 -6.17 17.21 -5.68
CA ALA A 239 -5.38 16.05 -6.07
C ALA A 239 -6.18 15.03 -6.91
N ILE A 240 -7.46 14.81 -6.59
CA ILE A 240 -8.33 13.90 -7.36
C ILE A 240 -8.83 14.45 -8.69
N ARG A 241 -8.73 15.77 -8.96
CA ARG A 241 -9.28 16.36 -10.21
C ARG A 241 -8.62 15.79 -11.46
N GLY A 242 -7.38 15.38 -11.33
CA GLY A 242 -6.58 14.78 -12.40
C GLY A 242 -6.86 13.30 -12.64
N LEU A 243 -7.79 12.67 -11.92
CA LEU A 243 -8.15 11.26 -12.06
C LEU A 243 -9.57 11.15 -12.62
N ASN A 244 -9.70 11.12 -13.95
CA ASN A 244 -10.97 11.05 -14.68
C ASN A 244 -11.07 9.81 -15.58
N LYS A 245 -9.94 9.36 -16.13
CA LYS A 245 -9.86 8.27 -17.11
C LYS A 245 -9.79 6.92 -16.42
N TYR A 246 -8.99 6.81 -15.36
CA TYR A 246 -8.88 5.58 -14.59
C TYR A 246 -9.80 5.64 -13.38
N SER A 247 -10.53 4.55 -13.11
CA SER A 247 -11.38 4.42 -11.92
C SER A 247 -10.73 3.45 -10.96
N PRO A 248 -10.38 3.87 -9.73
CA PRO A 248 -9.93 2.94 -8.72
C PRO A 248 -11.07 1.99 -8.34
N MET A 249 -10.75 0.73 -8.06
CA MET A 249 -11.76 -0.21 -7.53
C MET A 249 -12.09 0.09 -6.07
N LYS A 250 -11.07 0.49 -5.30
CA LYS A 250 -11.15 0.91 -3.90
C LYS A 250 -10.28 2.15 -3.67
N ALA A 251 -10.65 2.97 -2.71
CA ALA A 251 -9.83 4.12 -2.33
C ALA A 251 -9.86 4.35 -0.81
N TYR A 252 -8.71 4.74 -0.25
CA TYR A 252 -8.56 5.32 1.08
C TYR A 252 -8.15 6.77 0.89
N ILE A 253 -8.88 7.70 1.48
CA ILE A 253 -8.61 9.14 1.32
C ILE A 253 -8.64 9.78 2.71
N GLU A 254 -7.54 10.42 3.10
CA GLU A 254 -7.57 11.34 4.23
C GLU A 254 -8.52 12.48 3.88
N TRP A 255 -9.54 12.68 4.70
CA TRP A 255 -10.63 13.60 4.45
C TRP A 255 -10.56 14.77 5.42
N THR A 256 -9.76 15.76 5.04
CA THR A 256 -9.75 17.04 5.75
C THR A 256 -10.96 17.87 5.31
N ARG A 257 -12.01 17.94 6.14
CA ARG A 257 -13.19 18.79 5.84
C ARG A 257 -12.81 20.27 5.85
N VAL A 258 -12.69 20.85 4.67
CA VAL A 258 -12.45 22.30 4.50
C VAL A 258 -13.76 23.05 4.30
N SER A 259 -14.68 22.52 3.49
CA SER A 259 -15.98 23.13 3.22
C SER A 259 -17.01 22.14 2.65
N ASP A 260 -18.30 22.43 2.79
CA ASP A 260 -19.38 21.63 2.19
C ASP A 260 -19.27 21.56 0.65
N GLU A 261 -18.74 22.60 0.02
CA GLU A 261 -18.54 22.63 -1.44
C GLU A 261 -17.52 21.57 -1.87
N ASP A 262 -16.46 21.41 -1.08
CA ASP A 262 -15.37 20.49 -1.38
C ASP A 262 -15.75 19.05 -1.06
N ASP A 263 -16.50 18.83 0.02
CA ASP A 263 -17.15 17.55 0.29
C ASP A 263 -18.03 17.12 -0.90
N ASN A 264 -18.84 18.05 -1.44
CA ASN A 264 -19.65 17.80 -2.62
C ASN A 264 -18.83 17.48 -3.88
N LYS A 265 -17.64 18.08 -4.06
CA LYS A 265 -16.75 17.76 -5.19
C LYS A 265 -16.21 16.34 -5.06
N MET A 266 -15.77 15.95 -3.88
CA MET A 266 -15.27 14.61 -3.59
C MET A 266 -16.36 13.54 -3.77
N LEU A 267 -17.57 13.78 -3.24
CA LEU A 267 -18.70 12.85 -3.41
C LEU A 267 -19.13 12.71 -4.87
N LYS A 268 -19.13 13.81 -5.63
CA LYS A 268 -19.38 13.76 -7.09
C LYS A 268 -18.29 12.97 -7.81
N TRP A 269 -17.03 13.15 -7.45
CA TRP A 269 -15.93 12.35 -8.00
C TRP A 269 -16.12 10.86 -7.69
N ALA A 270 -16.37 10.51 -6.43
CA ALA A 270 -16.61 9.13 -6.00
C ALA A 270 -17.77 8.50 -6.77
N ALA A 271 -18.90 9.20 -6.91
CA ALA A 271 -20.05 8.73 -7.67
C ALA A 271 -19.72 8.44 -9.15
N ARG A 272 -18.93 9.31 -9.81
CA ARG A 272 -18.48 9.08 -11.20
C ARG A 272 -17.61 7.84 -11.36
N HIS A 273 -16.86 7.48 -10.32
CA HIS A 273 -16.03 6.27 -10.28
C HIS A 273 -16.75 5.06 -9.70
N ASN A 274 -18.07 5.14 -9.45
CA ASN A 274 -18.85 4.09 -8.79
C ASN A 274 -18.23 3.64 -7.46
N LEU A 275 -17.71 4.61 -6.71
CA LEU A 275 -17.18 4.45 -5.37
C LEU A 275 -18.28 4.77 -4.37
N LYS A 276 -18.56 3.83 -3.47
CA LYS A 276 -19.45 4.01 -2.32
C LYS A 276 -18.59 3.91 -1.07
N GLY A 277 -18.49 5.01 -0.34
CA GLY A 277 -17.64 5.07 0.84
C GLY A 277 -18.42 5.47 2.08
N ASP A 278 -17.81 5.16 3.21
CA ASP A 278 -18.19 5.63 4.53
C ASP A 278 -16.94 6.12 5.25
N PHE A 279 -17.13 6.86 6.34
CA PHE A 279 -16.01 7.23 7.19
C PHE A 279 -15.38 5.98 7.81
N CYS A 280 -14.06 6.00 7.90
CA CYS A 280 -13.28 4.94 8.51
C CYS A 280 -12.18 5.53 9.40
N GLY A 281 -11.61 4.69 10.26
CA GLY A 281 -10.60 5.09 11.22
C GLY A 281 -11.16 5.70 12.51
N PRO A 282 -10.32 5.85 13.55
CA PRO A 282 -10.75 6.20 14.91
C PRO A 282 -11.21 7.65 15.08
N LEU A 283 -10.91 8.54 14.12
CA LEU A 283 -11.24 9.97 14.18
C LEU A 283 -12.32 10.39 13.19
N GLU A 284 -12.90 9.46 12.42
CA GLU A 284 -13.86 9.75 11.33
C GLU A 284 -13.35 10.81 10.34
N ARG A 285 -12.02 10.89 10.17
CA ARG A 285 -11.37 11.81 9.24
C ARG A 285 -10.96 11.15 7.95
N ASP A 286 -11.07 9.83 7.83
CA ASP A 286 -10.70 9.13 6.62
C ASP A 286 -11.97 8.61 5.95
N MET A 287 -11.96 8.56 4.62
CA MET A 287 -13.03 7.92 3.85
C MET A 287 -12.51 6.68 3.15
N CYS A 288 -13.22 5.58 3.35
CA CYS A 288 -12.93 4.28 2.77
C CYS A 288 -13.99 3.93 1.73
N PHE A 289 -13.60 3.90 0.45
CA PHE A 289 -14.50 3.66 -0.67
C PHE A 289 -14.41 2.22 -1.17
N ASN A 290 -15.57 1.58 -1.31
CA ASN A 290 -15.76 0.19 -1.74
C ASN A 290 -14.96 -0.81 -0.89
N PHE A 291 -14.61 -0.45 0.34
CA PHE A 291 -14.04 -1.39 1.27
C PHE A 291 -15.09 -2.48 1.51
N HIS A 292 -14.69 -3.75 1.48
CA HIS A 292 -15.54 -4.78 2.08
C HIS A 292 -15.73 -4.40 3.54
N PRO A 293 -16.94 -4.52 4.10
CA PRO A 293 -17.21 -4.19 5.50
C PRO A 293 -16.06 -4.67 6.38
N THR A 294 -15.28 -3.70 6.87
CA THR A 294 -14.01 -3.96 7.52
C THR A 294 -14.19 -4.18 9.00
N LEU A 295 -13.15 -4.77 9.56
CA LEU A 295 -13.02 -5.33 10.90
C LEU A 295 -12.90 -4.27 12.00
N PHE A 296 -12.96 -2.98 11.65
CA PHE A 296 -12.71 -1.86 12.56
C PHE A 296 -13.74 -1.77 13.70
N TYR A 297 -14.88 -2.44 13.59
CA TYR A 297 -15.97 -2.33 14.56
C TYR A 297 -15.84 -3.24 15.80
N GLU A 298 -14.81 -4.10 15.91
CA GLU A 298 -14.73 -5.01 17.07
C GLU A 298 -14.05 -4.41 18.32
N GLU A 299 -13.27 -3.32 18.21
CA GLU A 299 -12.53 -2.81 19.39
C GLU A 299 -13.35 -1.91 20.32
N PHE A 300 -14.58 -1.52 19.95
CA PHE A 300 -15.51 -0.81 20.84
C PHE A 300 -16.87 -1.51 20.97
N GLY A 301 -16.93 -2.80 20.65
CA GLY A 301 -18.06 -3.63 21.05
C GLY A 301 -18.12 -3.70 22.57
N ASP A 302 -19.28 -3.31 23.12
CA ASP A 302 -19.66 -3.47 24.53
C ASP A 302 -19.08 -4.77 25.08
N GLU A 303 -18.23 -4.69 26.11
CA GLU A 303 -17.54 -5.85 26.71
C GLU A 303 -18.52 -6.95 27.15
N THR A 304 -19.81 -6.64 27.23
CA THR A 304 -20.86 -7.53 27.68
C THR A 304 -21.46 -8.45 26.62
N ASP A 305 -21.23 -8.21 25.32
CA ASP A 305 -21.76 -9.10 24.25
C ASP A 305 -20.65 -9.80 23.43
N PRO A 306 -20.20 -10.98 23.87
CA PRO A 306 -19.21 -11.79 23.14
C PRO A 306 -19.72 -12.34 21.79
N SER A 307 -21.02 -12.24 21.48
CA SER A 307 -21.57 -12.64 20.18
C SER A 307 -21.44 -11.57 19.10
N SER A 308 -21.11 -10.32 19.49
CA SER A 308 -20.81 -9.22 18.55
C SER A 308 -19.40 -9.26 17.94
N ARG A 309 -18.51 -10.14 18.46
CA ARG A 309 -17.09 -10.27 18.07
C ARG A 309 -16.84 -11.25 16.91
N THR A 310 -17.71 -11.28 15.91
CA THR A 310 -17.56 -12.18 14.75
C THR A 310 -17.55 -11.44 13.42
N GLY A 311 -16.60 -10.55 13.23
CA GLY A 311 -16.32 -9.86 11.97
C GLY A 311 -15.06 -10.37 11.27
N LEU A 312 -14.08 -10.87 12.03
CA LEU A 312 -12.89 -11.49 11.45
C LEU A 312 -13.16 -12.93 11.07
N LEU A 313 -12.97 -13.27 9.80
CA LEU A 313 -12.53 -14.61 9.45
C LEU A 313 -11.20 -14.83 10.20
N PRO A 314 -11.15 -15.72 11.22
CA PRO A 314 -10.03 -15.78 12.15
C PRO A 314 -8.66 -15.95 11.46
N TRP A 315 -8.67 -16.65 10.32
CA TRP A 315 -7.47 -16.91 9.52
C TRP A 315 -6.84 -15.65 8.90
N MET A 316 -7.57 -14.55 8.71
CA MET A 316 -7.00 -13.33 8.12
C MET A 316 -6.08 -12.58 9.09
N LYS A 317 -6.30 -12.71 10.41
CA LYS A 317 -5.30 -12.29 11.41
C LYS A 317 -4.00 -13.03 11.18
N ASP A 318 -4.07 -14.35 10.98
CA ASP A 318 -2.89 -15.18 10.86
C ASP A 318 -2.10 -14.97 9.54
N VAL A 319 -2.75 -14.45 8.48
CA VAL A 319 -2.11 -14.25 7.18
C VAL A 319 -1.32 -12.94 7.09
N PHE A 320 -1.81 -11.86 7.69
CA PHE A 320 -1.16 -10.53 7.57
C PHE A 320 -0.79 -9.90 8.90
N TYR A 321 -1.28 -10.36 10.05
CA TYR A 321 -1.02 -9.74 11.35
C TYR A 321 0.15 -10.46 12.04
N GLY A 322 1.36 -10.22 11.54
CA GLY A 322 2.59 -10.79 12.09
C GLY A 322 2.82 -10.44 13.57
N ALA A 323 2.72 -11.45 14.44
CA ALA A 323 3.51 -11.77 15.64
C ALA A 323 3.74 -10.73 16.76
N ARG A 324 3.08 -9.57 16.81
CA ARG A 324 3.05 -8.75 18.04
C ARG A 324 1.61 -8.51 18.50
N PHE A 325 1.28 -9.09 19.65
CA PHE A 325 0.01 -8.86 20.36
C PHE A 325 -0.07 -7.45 20.97
N GLU A 326 1.08 -6.79 21.15
CA GLU A 326 1.16 -5.47 21.80
C GLU A 326 2.02 -4.50 20.99
N ASN A 327 1.50 -3.28 20.85
CA ASN A 327 2.25 -2.16 20.29
C ASN A 327 3.32 -1.72 21.30
N PRO A 328 4.62 -1.76 20.95
CA PRO A 328 5.61 -1.17 21.84
C PRO A 328 5.33 0.34 21.96
N ALA A 329 5.48 0.88 23.17
CA ALA A 329 5.25 2.30 23.41
C ALA A 329 6.08 3.18 22.44
N HIS A 330 5.45 4.23 21.92
CA HIS A 330 6.15 5.26 21.14
C HIS A 330 7.16 5.98 22.06
N THR A 331 8.42 5.62 21.93
CA THR A 331 9.54 6.21 22.67
C THR A 331 10.60 6.69 21.68
N ALA A 332 11.45 7.63 22.10
CA ALA A 332 12.60 8.05 21.30
C ALA A 332 13.49 6.84 20.91
N THR A 333 13.51 5.78 21.73
CA THR A 333 14.26 4.55 21.48
C THR A 333 13.61 3.70 20.38
N THR A 334 12.28 3.56 20.36
CA THR A 334 11.60 2.84 19.26
C THR A 334 11.69 3.60 17.94
N SER A 335 11.70 4.94 17.97
CA SER A 335 11.98 5.79 16.79
C SER A 335 13.45 5.71 16.32
N LYS A 336 14.42 5.50 17.22
CA LYS A 336 15.82 5.23 16.83
C LYS A 336 15.97 3.82 16.28
N ALA A 337 15.28 2.83 16.84
CA ALA A 337 15.28 1.47 16.35
C ALA A 337 14.67 1.38 14.95
N SER A 338 13.53 2.04 14.69
CA SER A 338 12.95 2.14 13.34
C SER A 338 13.93 2.75 12.34
N LYS A 339 14.58 3.85 12.70
CA LYS A 339 15.69 4.44 11.91
C LYS A 339 16.87 3.49 11.69
N SER A 340 17.09 2.53 12.57
CA SER A 340 18.14 1.51 12.44
C SER A 340 17.69 0.34 11.54
N TYR A 341 16.39 0.03 11.49
CA TYR A 341 15.81 -0.95 10.55
C TYR A 341 15.72 -0.40 9.12
N MET A 342 15.69 0.93 8.95
CA MET A 342 15.84 1.59 7.65
C MET A 342 17.24 1.40 7.01
N PHE A 343 18.25 0.92 7.75
CA PHE A 343 19.61 0.74 7.27
C PHE A 343 19.90 -0.61 6.58
N TYR A 344 18.91 -1.49 6.37
CA TYR A 344 19.13 -2.79 5.70
C TYR A 344 19.16 -2.74 4.16
N GLY A 345 19.63 -1.63 3.59
CA GLY A 345 19.76 -1.44 2.15
C GLY A 345 20.97 -0.58 1.77
N GLU A 346 22.16 -1.02 2.19
CA GLU A 346 23.42 -0.68 1.51
C GLU A 346 23.93 -1.88 0.72
#